data_AF-A0A2Z6RNJ7-F1
#
_entry.id   AF-A0A2Z6RNJ7-F1
#
_cell.length_a   1.000
_cell.length_b   1.000
_cell.length_c   1.000
_cell.angle_alpha   90.00
_cell.angle_beta   90.00
_cell.angle_gamma   90.00
#
_symmetry.space_group_name_H-M   'P 1'
#
loop_
_entity.id
_entity.type
_entity.pdbx_description
1 polymer ?
#
loop_
_entity_poly.entity_id
_entity_poly.type
_entity_poly.pdbx_seq_one_letter_code
_entity_poly.pdbx_strand_id
1 'polypeptide(L)'
;MSNNIKVIDNSNEWINWIEESIEKKQIKYYDYKHFNNIQEIGFGSFGKVYRTNWKNSHSYLALKSFFNFNITAKEIVNELKLQREVDFHENIIRFYGVTTEIQSDNSKKYLLVMEYADSGTLRNYLSERFENLTWNNKLNLAFQLANAVSCLHDEEIVHRDLHSNNILVHKNTIKLTDFGLSKRIEESSNIQSKLFGMVTYVDPQIFNRKRDINNQIKIYKLSKKSDVYSIGILLWEISSGRPPFCDEPYDVGLAMEILNGLREKPIPQTPEDYAKIYTDCWDKDPDNRPTIDQVVAKLNAIISKENIQLSNEQQNIAEISGNMINESLHGEMSQIIQNFNIMNTEEIVTSMPSKNNLETTVNEIILLLENTEIKMKKHIIANYLINHNITSREIYNWLLSNQDNSSSIYLLGVFNHFGIEINIDKQKTFELYQKAANLENALGIISLGYCYKSGIGTSVDKLMTFEIYQKAANLGSARGIYNLGNCYRKGIGTNVNEQKAFELYQKAANLGNTLGMINLGYCYREGIGTNVNKQKAFELYQKTAILGNYLSQYNIAFMYEYGNGINKDINQAINWYKKSAEQGYQDAQYKLNALNKLIH
;
A
#
# COMPACT_ATOMS: atom_id res chain seq x y z
N MET A 1 39.52 34.04 9.50
CA MET A 1 38.53 33.58 10.51
C MET A 1 37.15 33.57 9.88
N SER A 2 36.33 32.57 10.25
CA SER A 2 34.94 32.25 9.82
C SER A 2 34.77 31.63 8.44
N ASN A 3 34.02 30.53 8.22
CA ASN A 3 33.53 29.47 9.11
C ASN A 3 33.25 28.26 8.17
N ASN A 4 34.06 27.21 8.26
CA ASN A 4 33.77 25.94 7.58
C ASN A 4 32.65 25.25 8.36
N ILE A 5 31.43 25.34 7.87
CA ILE A 5 30.35 24.46 8.31
C ILE A 5 30.61 23.11 7.65
N LYS A 6 31.32 22.22 8.36
CA LYS A 6 31.25 20.78 8.12
C LYS A 6 29.80 20.35 8.37
N VAL A 7 29.11 19.88 7.35
CA VAL A 7 27.93 19.02 7.55
C VAL A 7 28.48 17.70 8.09
N ILE A 8 28.43 17.55 9.41
CA ILE A 8 28.70 16.29 10.09
C ILE A 8 27.49 15.40 9.83
N ASP A 9 27.74 14.18 9.35
CA ASP A 9 26.73 13.14 9.22
C ASP A 9 26.25 12.73 10.62
N ASN A 10 25.12 13.30 11.06
CA ASN A 10 24.54 13.09 12.40
C ASN A 10 23.91 11.70 12.59
N SER A 11 23.98 10.79 11.60
CA SER A 11 23.45 9.42 11.70
C SER A 11 24.05 8.65 12.88
N ASN A 12 25.32 8.92 13.22
CA ASN A 12 26.00 8.29 14.33
C ASN A 12 25.44 8.68 15.71
N GLU A 13 24.89 9.89 15.89
CA GLU A 13 24.38 10.33 17.22
C GLU A 13 23.15 9.53 17.65
N TRP A 14 22.21 9.29 16.72
CA TRP A 14 20.97 8.56 17.01
C TRP A 14 21.22 7.06 17.21
N ILE A 15 22.17 6.49 16.47
CA ILE A 15 22.62 5.12 16.68
C ILE A 15 23.29 5.00 18.06
N ASN A 16 24.14 5.96 18.43
CA ASN A 16 24.75 6.01 19.76
C ASN A 16 23.68 6.10 20.86
N TRP A 17 22.61 6.88 20.66
CA TRP A 17 21.50 6.95 21.61
C TRP A 17 20.84 5.58 21.83
N ILE A 18 20.65 4.79 20.76
CA ILE A 18 20.08 3.44 20.87
C ILE A 18 21.02 2.51 21.64
N GLU A 19 22.31 2.50 21.26
CA GLU A 19 23.32 1.67 21.92
C GLU A 19 23.49 2.04 23.40
N GLU A 20 23.52 3.34 23.73
CA GLU A 20 23.58 3.83 25.11
C GLU A 20 22.31 3.46 25.90
N SER A 21 21.13 3.52 25.26
CA SER A 21 19.86 3.11 25.87
C SER A 21 19.82 1.61 26.15
N ILE A 22 20.46 0.80 25.30
CA ILE A 22 20.64 -0.64 25.52
C ILE A 22 21.60 -0.89 26.69
N GLU A 23 22.75 -0.22 26.71
CA GLU A 23 23.77 -0.36 27.76
C GLU A 23 23.21 0.04 29.14
N LYS A 24 22.46 1.14 29.19
CA LYS A 24 21.75 1.62 30.39
C LYS A 24 20.52 0.78 30.75
N LYS A 25 20.21 -0.29 30.00
CA LYS A 25 19.05 -1.17 30.19
C LYS A 25 17.69 -0.43 30.14
N GLN A 26 17.64 0.72 29.47
CA GLN A 26 16.40 1.45 29.20
C GLN A 26 15.63 0.83 28.04
N ILE A 27 16.33 0.20 27.11
CA ILE A 27 15.78 -0.59 26.01
C ILE A 27 16.31 -2.01 26.14
N LYS A 28 15.43 -3.00 26.09
CA LYS A 28 15.84 -4.41 26.11
C LYS A 28 16.46 -4.79 24.76
N TYR A 29 17.67 -5.35 24.80
CA TYR A 29 18.29 -5.95 23.64
C TYR A 29 17.95 -7.46 23.55
N TYR A 30 17.55 -7.89 22.36
CA TYR A 30 17.30 -9.29 22.02
C TYR A 30 18.42 -9.79 21.11
N ASP A 31 19.16 -10.81 21.53
CA ASP A 31 20.18 -11.46 20.69
C ASP A 31 19.52 -12.17 19.49
N TYR A 32 19.84 -11.70 18.28
CA TYR A 32 19.17 -12.11 17.04
C TYR A 32 19.17 -13.63 16.81
N LYS A 33 20.22 -14.32 17.25
CA LYS A 33 20.38 -15.79 17.06
C LYS A 33 19.30 -16.64 17.74
N HIS A 34 18.54 -16.05 18.67
CA HIS A 34 17.48 -16.74 19.39
C HIS A 34 16.10 -16.55 18.75
N PHE A 35 15.99 -15.75 17.68
CA PHE A 35 14.78 -15.72 16.87
C PHE A 35 14.75 -16.92 15.91
N ASN A 36 13.59 -17.54 15.78
CA ASN A 36 13.35 -18.65 14.85
C ASN A 36 11.96 -18.51 14.22
N ASN A 37 11.68 -19.32 13.19
CA ASN A 37 10.45 -19.23 12.40
C ASN A 37 10.18 -17.81 11.84
N ILE A 38 11.24 -17.12 11.43
CA ILE A 38 11.17 -15.77 10.88
C ILE A 38 10.47 -15.84 9.52
N GLN A 39 9.27 -15.26 9.44
CA GLN A 39 8.47 -15.18 8.21
C GLN A 39 8.13 -13.70 7.95
N GLU A 40 8.38 -13.22 6.73
CA GLU A 40 7.94 -11.90 6.30
C GLU A 40 6.40 -11.88 6.22
N ILE A 41 5.77 -10.94 6.93
CA ILE A 41 4.30 -10.81 7.03
C ILE A 41 3.78 -9.46 6.54
N GLY A 42 4.67 -8.50 6.28
CA GLY A 42 4.28 -7.16 5.89
C GLY A 42 5.45 -6.38 5.32
N PHE A 43 5.11 -5.46 4.43
CA PHE A 43 6.07 -4.62 3.73
C PHE A 43 5.49 -3.23 3.54
N GLY A 44 6.25 -2.20 3.91
CA GLY A 44 5.84 -0.81 3.78
C GLY A 44 6.90 0.04 3.10
N SER A 45 6.61 1.33 2.96
CA SER A 45 7.52 2.33 2.36
C SER A 45 8.86 2.46 3.09
N PHE A 46 8.93 2.03 4.36
CA PHE A 46 10.06 2.28 5.25
C PHE A 46 10.81 0.99 5.65
N GLY A 47 10.26 -0.19 5.33
CA GLY A 47 10.88 -1.45 5.67
C GLY A 47 9.92 -2.64 5.68
N LYS A 48 10.36 -3.73 6.29
CA LYS A 48 9.65 -5.01 6.32
C LYS A 48 9.30 -5.41 7.75
N VAL A 49 8.20 -6.13 7.92
CA VAL A 49 7.76 -6.70 9.19
C VAL A 49 7.80 -8.23 9.09
N TYR A 50 8.36 -8.87 10.11
CA TYR A 50 8.48 -10.32 10.20
C TYR A 50 7.76 -10.85 11.43
N ARG A 51 7.03 -11.96 11.31
CA ARG A 51 6.61 -12.77 12.45
C ARG A 51 7.77 -13.67 12.86
N THR A 52 7.98 -13.85 14.16
CA THR A 52 9.04 -14.70 14.69
C THR A 52 8.67 -15.29 16.04
N ASN A 53 9.33 -16.37 16.44
CA ASN A 53 9.31 -16.87 17.81
C ASN A 53 10.62 -16.49 18.52
N TRP A 54 10.54 -16.22 19.83
CA TRP A 54 11.71 -15.97 20.66
C TRP A 54 12.08 -17.21 21.48
N LYS A 55 13.28 -17.76 21.25
CA LYS A 55 13.74 -19.02 21.86
C LYS A 55 12.69 -20.13 21.64
N ASN A 56 12.41 -20.93 22.67
CA ASN A 56 11.41 -21.99 22.62
C ASN A 56 10.00 -21.50 23.02
N SER A 57 9.74 -20.18 22.92
CA SER A 57 8.41 -19.64 23.20
C SER A 57 7.44 -19.98 22.07
N HIS A 58 6.25 -20.42 22.45
CA HIS A 58 5.13 -20.63 21.53
C HIS A 58 4.46 -19.31 21.11
N SER A 59 4.78 -18.20 21.78
CA SER A 59 4.24 -16.87 21.44
C SER A 59 5.01 -16.25 20.27
N TYR A 60 4.28 -15.55 19.41
CA TYR A 60 4.85 -14.80 18.30
C TYR A 60 5.20 -13.36 18.71
N LEU A 61 6.26 -12.83 18.10
CA LEU A 61 6.68 -11.44 18.13
C LEU A 61 6.76 -10.90 16.70
N ALA A 62 6.71 -9.58 16.56
CA ALA A 62 6.96 -8.90 15.30
C ALA A 62 8.37 -8.28 15.30
N LEU A 63 9.13 -8.47 14.23
CA LEU A 63 10.37 -7.74 13.96
C LEU A 63 10.12 -6.72 12.85
N LYS A 64 10.26 -5.44 13.16
CA LYS A 64 10.17 -4.35 12.17
C LYS A 64 11.58 -3.94 11.76
N SER A 65 11.91 -4.17 10.50
CA SER A 65 13.15 -3.73 9.87
C SER A 65 12.96 -2.43 9.10
N PHE A 66 14.06 -1.77 8.76
CA PHE A 66 14.06 -0.53 7.99
C PHE A 66 15.03 -0.61 6.82
N PHE A 67 14.65 -0.05 5.67
CA PHE A 67 15.46 -0.12 4.45
C PHE A 67 16.75 0.69 4.49
N ASN A 68 16.73 1.81 5.20
CA ASN A 68 17.90 2.69 5.28
C ASN A 68 18.04 3.23 6.71
N PHE A 69 18.33 2.31 7.64
CA PHE A 69 18.31 2.58 9.08
C PHE A 69 19.16 3.79 9.47
N ASN A 70 20.37 3.94 8.91
CA ASN A 70 21.26 5.05 9.26
C ASN A 70 20.65 6.42 8.90
N ILE A 71 19.91 6.49 7.80
CA ILE A 71 19.21 7.71 7.38
C ILE A 71 17.96 7.94 8.23
N THR A 72 17.28 6.87 8.68
CA THR A 72 16.02 6.93 9.44
C THR A 72 16.20 6.82 10.95
N ALA A 73 17.44 6.75 11.46
CA ALA A 73 17.72 6.45 12.87
C ALA A 73 17.13 7.53 13.79
N LYS A 74 17.19 8.80 13.37
CA LYS A 74 16.57 9.92 14.08
C LYS A 74 15.07 9.71 14.22
N GLU A 75 14.38 9.39 13.13
CA GLU A 75 12.94 9.20 13.07
C GLU A 75 12.50 8.04 13.95
N ILE A 76 13.23 6.92 13.90
CA ILE A 76 12.98 5.75 14.73
C ILE A 76 13.15 6.09 16.21
N VAL A 77 14.22 6.78 16.60
CA VAL A 77 14.41 7.21 17.99
C VAL A 77 13.27 8.12 18.46
N ASN A 78 12.76 9.00 17.59
CA ASN A 78 11.64 9.86 17.94
C ASN A 78 10.33 9.08 18.08
N GLU A 79 10.07 8.12 17.20
CA GLU A 79 8.91 7.22 17.29
C GLU A 79 8.96 6.42 18.60
N LEU A 80 10.12 5.86 18.94
CA LEU A 80 10.32 5.13 20.19
C LEU A 80 10.10 6.01 21.43
N LYS A 81 10.50 7.29 21.39
CA LYS A 81 10.25 8.24 22.48
C LYS A 81 8.76 8.50 22.65
N LEU A 82 8.05 8.80 21.56
CA LEU A 82 6.60 9.06 21.59
C LEU A 82 5.81 7.82 22.03
N GLN A 83 6.14 6.66 21.47
CA GLN A 83 5.45 5.41 21.81
C GLN A 83 5.58 5.08 23.30
N ARG A 84 6.74 5.35 23.92
CA ARG A 84 6.94 5.13 25.35
C ARG A 84 6.05 5.98 26.26
N GLU A 85 5.61 7.15 25.81
CA GLU A 85 4.67 7.98 26.57
C GLU A 85 3.28 7.35 26.64
N VAL A 86 2.92 6.48 25.67
CA VAL A 86 1.56 5.93 25.52
C VAL A 86 1.50 4.39 25.51
N ASP A 87 2.62 3.69 25.66
CA ASP A 87 2.74 2.21 25.65
C ASP A 87 1.96 1.52 26.79
N PHE A 88 1.49 2.29 27.78
CA PHE A 88 0.62 1.79 28.84
C PHE A 88 -0.80 1.48 28.34
N HIS A 89 -1.25 2.10 27.24
CA HIS A 89 -2.61 1.98 26.75
C HIS A 89 -2.80 0.66 25.98
N GLU A 90 -3.85 -0.10 26.29
CA GLU A 90 -4.04 -1.46 25.77
C GLU A 90 -4.20 -1.54 24.25
N ASN A 91 -4.78 -0.50 23.64
CA ASN A 91 -4.97 -0.40 22.20
C ASN A 91 -3.79 0.22 21.44
N ILE A 92 -2.63 0.37 22.08
CA ILE A 92 -1.38 0.76 21.44
C ILE A 92 -0.53 -0.51 21.23
N ILE A 93 0.09 -0.65 20.05
CA ILE A 93 1.00 -1.76 19.79
C ILE A 93 2.19 -1.67 20.75
N ARG A 94 2.55 -2.78 21.41
CA ARG A 94 3.66 -2.73 22.38
C ARG A 94 5.02 -2.77 21.73
N PHE A 95 5.94 -1.98 22.26
CA PHE A 95 7.36 -2.04 21.92
C PHE A 95 8.13 -2.81 23.01
N TYR A 96 8.76 -3.92 22.63
CA TYR A 96 9.47 -4.77 23.58
C TYR A 96 10.98 -4.52 23.64
N GLY A 97 11.58 -3.98 22.59
CA GLY A 97 13.02 -3.74 22.54
C GLY A 97 13.60 -3.76 21.14
N VAL A 98 14.92 -3.94 21.04
CA VAL A 98 15.68 -3.87 19.77
C VAL A 98 16.52 -5.13 19.59
N THR A 99 16.74 -5.53 18.34
CA THR A 99 17.71 -6.56 17.96
C THR A 99 18.57 -6.07 16.80
N THR A 100 19.73 -6.69 16.59
CA THR A 100 20.60 -6.39 15.45
C THR A 100 20.97 -7.64 14.68
N GLU A 101 20.75 -7.60 13.37
CA GLU A 101 21.19 -8.60 12.40
C GLU A 101 22.53 -8.15 11.79
N ILE A 102 23.55 -9.02 11.83
CA ILE A 102 24.86 -8.74 11.21
C ILE A 102 24.74 -9.01 9.71
N GLN A 103 25.00 -7.99 8.88
CA GLN A 103 24.99 -8.11 7.43
C GLN A 103 26.31 -8.68 6.89
N SER A 104 26.33 -9.06 5.61
CA SER A 104 27.51 -9.62 4.93
C SER A 104 28.73 -8.68 4.89
N ASP A 105 28.52 -7.37 5.04
CA ASP A 105 29.55 -6.35 5.13
C ASP A 105 29.96 -6.04 6.58
N ASN A 106 29.56 -6.88 7.55
CA ASN A 106 29.69 -6.71 8.99
C ASN A 106 28.96 -5.48 9.58
N SER A 107 28.10 -4.81 8.81
CA SER A 107 27.26 -3.73 9.35
C SER A 107 26.13 -4.28 10.22
N LYS A 108 25.71 -3.51 11.22
CA LYS A 108 24.55 -3.85 12.07
C LYS A 108 23.28 -3.31 11.43
N LYS A 109 22.33 -4.20 11.15
CA LYS A 109 20.95 -3.84 10.80
C LYS A 109 20.09 -3.91 12.05
N TYR A 110 19.57 -2.77 12.49
CA TYR A 110 18.69 -2.70 13.65
C TYR A 110 17.24 -3.03 13.27
N LEU A 111 16.56 -3.78 14.15
CA LEU A 111 15.15 -4.11 14.04
C LEU A 111 14.45 -3.83 15.37
N LEU A 112 13.21 -3.34 15.32
CA LEU A 112 12.36 -3.21 16.50
C LEU A 112 11.67 -4.54 16.78
N VAL A 113 11.64 -4.94 18.05
CA VAL A 113 10.91 -6.10 18.56
C VAL A 113 9.59 -5.59 19.14
N MET A 114 8.47 -6.00 18.56
CA MET A 114 7.14 -5.45 18.84
C MET A 114 6.13 -6.58 19.11
N GLU A 115 4.98 -6.20 19.66
CA GLU A 115 3.81 -7.06 19.75
C GLU A 115 3.38 -7.55 18.37
N TYR A 116 3.03 -8.85 18.29
CA TYR A 116 2.50 -9.44 17.07
C TYR A 116 0.98 -9.39 17.08
N ALA A 117 0.39 -8.67 16.13
CA ALA A 117 -1.05 -8.65 15.90
C ALA A 117 -1.43 -9.77 14.91
N ASP A 118 -2.12 -10.78 15.43
CA ASP A 118 -2.47 -12.02 14.71
C ASP A 118 -3.52 -11.86 13.60
N SER A 119 -4.26 -10.75 13.58
CA SER A 119 -5.34 -10.52 12.62
C SER A 119 -4.99 -9.48 11.55
N GLY A 120 -3.72 -9.08 11.45
CA GLY A 120 -3.22 -8.17 10.42
C GLY A 120 -3.73 -6.73 10.58
N THR A 121 -3.84 -6.02 9.46
CA THR A 121 -4.35 -4.64 9.42
C THR A 121 -5.88 -4.61 9.56
N LEU A 122 -6.43 -3.49 10.04
CA LEU A 122 -7.87 -3.26 10.11
C LEU A 122 -8.51 -3.39 8.72
N ARG A 123 -7.82 -2.93 7.67
CA ARG A 123 -8.26 -3.09 6.28
C ARG A 123 -8.55 -4.56 5.95
N ASN A 124 -7.55 -5.42 6.15
CA ASN A 124 -7.66 -6.83 5.80
C ASN A 124 -8.66 -7.55 6.71
N TYR A 125 -8.62 -7.22 8.01
CA TYR A 125 -9.55 -7.74 8.99
C TYR A 125 -11.01 -7.47 8.62
N LEU A 126 -11.32 -6.23 8.20
CA LEU A 126 -12.65 -5.89 7.71
C LEU A 126 -12.95 -6.66 6.42
N SER A 127 -12.09 -6.65 5.41
CA SER A 127 -12.38 -7.37 4.15
C SER A 127 -12.63 -8.87 4.33
N GLU A 128 -11.95 -9.52 5.27
CA GLU A 128 -12.03 -10.97 5.49
C GLU A 128 -13.18 -11.37 6.43
N ARG A 129 -13.52 -10.52 7.41
CA ARG A 129 -14.41 -10.90 8.52
C ARG A 129 -15.67 -10.07 8.63
N PHE A 130 -15.88 -9.08 7.75
CA PHE A 130 -16.98 -8.13 7.87
C PHE A 130 -18.36 -8.79 8.04
N GLU A 131 -18.66 -9.85 7.28
CA GLU A 131 -19.94 -10.58 7.35
C GLU A 131 -20.17 -11.23 8.72
N ASN A 132 -19.11 -11.54 9.46
CA ASN A 132 -19.16 -12.14 10.79
C ASN A 132 -19.15 -11.11 11.92
N LEU A 133 -19.01 -9.81 11.62
CA LEU A 133 -18.99 -8.75 12.63
C LEU A 133 -20.40 -8.27 12.94
N THR A 134 -20.84 -8.52 14.18
CA THR A 134 -22.05 -7.89 14.73
C THR A 134 -21.84 -6.38 14.88
N TRP A 135 -22.93 -5.62 15.04
CA TRP A 135 -22.82 -4.18 15.30
C TRP A 135 -22.06 -3.89 16.60
N ASN A 136 -22.26 -4.68 17.65
CA ASN A 136 -21.50 -4.53 18.90
C ASN A 136 -19.99 -4.73 18.66
N ASN A 137 -19.59 -5.65 17.79
CA ASN A 137 -18.18 -5.81 17.43
C ASN A 137 -17.65 -4.56 16.72
N LYS A 138 -18.37 -4.03 15.73
CA LYS A 138 -18.00 -2.82 15.00
C LYS A 138 -17.91 -1.60 15.92
N LEU A 139 -18.88 -1.45 16.82
CA LEU A 139 -18.93 -0.37 17.81
C LEU A 139 -17.77 -0.45 18.80
N ASN A 140 -17.39 -1.66 19.23
CA ASN A 140 -16.22 -1.86 20.10
C ASN A 140 -14.91 -1.51 19.39
N LEU A 141 -14.73 -1.91 18.12
CA LEU A 141 -13.56 -1.53 17.33
C LEU A 141 -13.47 0.01 17.18
N ALA A 142 -14.60 0.66 16.89
CA ALA A 142 -14.71 2.10 16.80
C ALA A 142 -14.32 2.80 18.11
N PHE A 143 -14.86 2.32 19.23
CA PHE A 143 -14.57 2.86 20.56
C PHE A 143 -13.10 2.70 20.93
N GLN A 144 -12.52 1.51 20.76
CA GLN A 144 -11.11 1.25 21.05
C GLN A 144 -10.18 2.14 20.22
N LEU A 145 -10.49 2.32 18.93
CA LEU A 145 -9.73 3.20 18.05
C LEU A 145 -9.81 4.67 18.51
N ALA A 146 -11.01 5.16 18.81
CA ALA A 146 -11.19 6.53 19.28
C ALA A 146 -10.50 6.76 20.63
N ASN A 147 -10.56 5.78 21.55
CA ASN A 147 -9.93 5.82 22.86
C ASN A 147 -8.39 5.85 22.75
N ALA A 148 -7.81 5.02 21.88
CA ALA A 148 -6.37 5.06 21.58
C ALA A 148 -5.92 6.44 21.08
N VAL A 149 -6.70 7.09 20.22
CA VAL A 149 -6.38 8.44 19.73
C VAL A 149 -6.63 9.52 20.79
N SER A 150 -7.61 9.36 21.68
CA SER A 150 -7.76 10.20 22.89
C SER A 150 -6.49 10.18 23.72
N CYS A 151 -5.98 8.98 24.03
CA CYS A 151 -4.75 8.82 24.80
C CYS A 151 -3.54 9.53 24.15
N LEU A 152 -3.42 9.47 22.82
CA LEU A 152 -2.41 10.27 22.11
C LEU A 152 -2.61 11.77 22.31
N HIS A 153 -3.85 12.24 22.17
CA HIS A 153 -4.17 13.67 22.25
C HIS A 153 -3.96 14.23 23.66
N ASP A 154 -4.20 13.45 24.71
CA ASP A 154 -3.92 13.81 26.10
C ASP A 154 -2.43 14.08 26.34
N GLU A 155 -1.55 13.30 25.70
CA GLU A 155 -0.10 13.48 25.72
C GLU A 155 0.41 14.51 24.69
N GLU A 156 -0.50 15.32 24.10
CA GLU A 156 -0.21 16.30 23.06
C GLU A 156 0.44 15.69 21.78
N ILE A 157 0.21 14.40 21.54
CA ILE A 157 0.65 13.67 20.36
C ILE A 157 -0.46 13.74 19.30
N VAL A 158 -0.08 14.08 18.07
CA VAL A 158 -0.98 14.04 16.90
C VAL A 158 -0.46 12.96 15.96
N HIS A 159 -1.31 12.03 15.55
CA HIS A 159 -0.90 10.86 14.76
C HIS A 159 -0.60 11.23 13.30
N ARG A 160 -1.47 12.02 12.66
CA ARG A 160 -1.34 12.63 11.32
C ARG A 160 -1.36 11.68 10.12
N ASP A 161 -1.27 10.38 10.35
CA ASP A 161 -1.30 9.33 9.30
C ASP A 161 -2.22 8.16 9.67
N LEU A 162 -3.42 8.49 10.17
CA LEU A 162 -4.42 7.49 10.54
C LEU A 162 -5.13 6.96 9.28
N HIS A 163 -4.95 5.68 9.01
CA HIS A 163 -5.66 4.95 7.98
C HIS A 163 -5.68 3.46 8.32
N SER A 164 -6.56 2.66 7.69
CA SER A 164 -6.81 1.28 8.14
C SER A 164 -5.63 0.31 7.92
N ASN A 165 -4.62 0.70 7.12
CA ASN A 165 -3.36 -0.04 7.03
C ASN A 165 -2.36 0.24 8.19
N ASN A 166 -2.53 1.33 8.96
CA ASN A 166 -1.71 1.68 10.13
C ASN A 166 -2.40 1.32 11.46
N ILE A 167 -3.51 0.58 11.38
CA ILE A 167 -4.25 0.07 12.52
C ILE A 167 -4.21 -1.43 12.40
N LEU A 168 -3.76 -2.11 13.44
CA LEU A 168 -3.72 -3.57 13.50
C LEU A 168 -4.88 -4.09 14.35
N VAL A 169 -5.22 -5.36 14.13
CA VAL A 169 -6.19 -6.08 14.96
C VAL A 169 -5.50 -7.27 15.60
N HIS A 170 -5.61 -7.37 16.93
CA HIS A 170 -5.11 -8.51 17.68
C HIS A 170 -6.23 -9.08 18.55
N LYS A 171 -6.60 -10.35 18.35
CA LYS A 171 -7.68 -11.01 19.11
C LYS A 171 -8.96 -10.16 19.19
N ASN A 172 -9.40 -9.64 18.04
CA ASN A 172 -10.56 -8.74 17.89
C ASN A 172 -10.45 -7.40 18.64
N THR A 173 -9.24 -6.97 19.01
CA THR A 173 -8.99 -5.66 19.62
C THR A 173 -8.11 -4.79 18.73
N ILE A 174 -8.34 -3.48 18.74
CA ILE A 174 -7.53 -2.52 18.02
C ILE A 174 -6.13 -2.40 18.63
N LYS A 175 -5.13 -2.32 17.76
CA LYS A 175 -3.74 -2.01 18.08
C LYS A 175 -3.24 -0.92 17.12
N LEU A 176 -3.24 0.32 17.59
CA LEU A 176 -2.70 1.46 16.84
C LEU A 176 -1.17 1.37 16.79
N THR A 177 -0.60 1.61 15.61
CA THR A 177 0.83 1.52 15.33
C THR A 177 1.28 2.72 14.49
N ASP A 178 2.60 2.85 14.30
CA ASP A 178 3.23 3.80 13.36
C ASP A 178 3.06 5.29 13.72
N PHE A 179 3.39 5.63 14.98
CA PHE A 179 3.25 6.96 15.60
C PHE A 179 4.15 8.09 15.03
N GLY A 180 4.91 7.90 13.95
CA GLY A 180 5.90 8.94 13.60
C GLY A 180 6.82 8.81 12.39
N LEU A 181 6.79 7.74 11.59
CA LEU A 181 7.64 7.69 10.36
C LEU A 181 7.21 8.69 9.29
N SER A 182 5.92 9.03 9.26
CA SER A 182 5.30 9.81 8.20
C SER A 182 5.61 11.31 8.24
N LYS A 183 6.10 11.87 9.37
CA LYS A 183 6.13 13.35 9.51
C LYS A 183 7.43 14.11 9.75
N ARG A 184 8.54 13.48 10.16
CA ARG A 184 9.83 14.23 10.24
C ARG A 184 10.59 14.25 8.90
N ILE A 185 10.27 13.32 8.01
CA ILE A 185 10.69 13.37 6.60
C ILE A 185 9.92 14.46 5.83
N GLU A 186 8.68 14.78 6.22
CA GLU A 186 7.90 15.89 5.64
C GLU A 186 8.42 17.28 6.02
N GLU A 187 8.97 17.48 7.22
CA GLU A 187 9.58 18.76 7.60
C GLU A 187 10.91 19.04 6.87
N SER A 188 11.48 18.05 6.17
CA SER A 188 12.74 18.16 5.42
C SER A 188 12.63 17.85 3.93
N SER A 189 11.48 17.41 3.43
CA SER A 189 11.29 17.15 2.01
C SER A 189 9.94 17.66 1.51
N ASN A 190 9.99 18.77 0.77
CA ASN A 190 8.91 19.17 -0.14
C ASN A 190 8.64 18.03 -1.12
N ILE A 191 7.66 17.14 -0.89
CA ILE A 191 7.11 16.29 -1.94
C ILE A 191 5.66 15.86 -1.63
N GLN A 192 4.76 16.37 -2.48
CA GLN A 192 3.33 16.09 -2.63
C GLN A 192 3.01 14.68 -3.20
N SER A 193 3.99 13.80 -3.41
CA SER A 193 3.84 12.61 -4.27
C SER A 193 3.51 11.30 -3.55
N LYS A 194 3.19 11.33 -2.25
CA LYS A 194 2.71 10.16 -1.48
C LYS A 194 1.23 10.27 -1.07
N LEU A 195 0.58 11.37 -1.45
CA LEU A 195 -0.69 11.77 -0.87
C LEU A 195 -1.92 11.04 -1.45
N PHE A 196 -1.81 10.42 -2.63
CA PHE A 196 -3.01 9.95 -3.34
C PHE A 196 -3.53 8.60 -2.88
N GLY A 197 -2.66 7.63 -2.58
CA GLY A 197 -3.07 6.31 -2.08
C GLY A 197 -3.85 6.32 -0.76
N MET A 198 -3.75 7.42 0.00
CA MET A 198 -4.42 7.64 1.29
C MET A 198 -5.19 8.96 1.33
N VAL A 199 -5.45 9.60 0.17
CA VAL A 199 -6.04 10.95 0.09
C VAL A 199 -7.39 11.04 0.79
N THR A 200 -8.11 9.93 0.82
CA THR A 200 -9.44 9.79 1.39
C THR A 200 -9.43 9.85 2.91
N TYR A 201 -8.31 9.52 3.56
CA TYR A 201 -8.16 9.55 5.03
C TYR A 201 -7.60 10.87 5.56
N VAL A 202 -6.89 11.63 4.72
CA VAL A 202 -6.18 12.83 5.16
C VAL A 202 -7.12 14.03 5.15
N ASP A 203 -6.99 14.90 6.16
CA ASP A 203 -7.74 16.15 6.26
C ASP A 203 -7.57 16.99 4.97
N PRO A 204 -8.65 17.22 4.20
CA PRO A 204 -8.53 17.83 2.88
C PRO A 204 -8.04 19.27 2.94
N GLN A 205 -8.10 19.94 4.10
CA GLN A 205 -7.54 21.28 4.26
C GLN A 205 -6.03 21.34 3.97
N ILE A 206 -5.31 20.21 3.98
CA ILE A 206 -3.91 20.14 3.54
C ILE A 206 -3.73 20.59 2.07
N PHE A 207 -4.76 20.45 1.24
CA PHE A 207 -4.76 20.86 -0.17
C PHE A 207 -5.13 22.34 -0.36
N ASN A 208 -5.66 22.99 0.69
CA ASN A 208 -6.18 24.35 0.62
C ASN A 208 -5.04 25.38 0.72
N ARG A 209 -4.46 25.73 -0.43
CA ARG A 209 -3.39 26.74 -0.52
C ARG A 209 -3.97 28.15 -0.30
N LYS A 210 -3.79 28.71 0.90
CA LYS A 210 -4.10 30.11 1.20
C LYS A 210 -2.85 30.96 1.03
N ARG A 211 -3.01 32.20 0.55
CA ARG A 211 -1.95 33.21 0.51
C ARG A 211 -2.22 34.27 1.57
N ASP A 212 -1.18 34.72 2.25
CA ASP A 212 -1.29 35.86 3.16
C ASP A 212 -1.28 37.20 2.38
N ILE A 213 -1.39 38.30 3.14
CA ILE A 213 -1.43 39.68 2.61
C ILE A 213 -0.11 40.03 1.87
N ASN A 214 0.97 39.33 2.20
CA ASN A 214 2.29 39.48 1.58
C ASN A 214 2.54 38.49 0.43
N ASN A 215 1.48 37.82 -0.04
CA ASN A 215 1.51 36.83 -1.13
C ASN A 215 2.34 35.56 -0.81
N GLN A 216 2.63 35.30 0.46
CA GLN A 216 3.30 34.08 0.92
C GLN A 216 2.29 32.94 1.12
N ILE A 217 2.72 31.71 0.83
CA ILE A 217 1.87 30.53 0.98
C ILE A 217 1.75 30.19 2.47
N LYS A 218 0.52 30.24 2.99
CA LYS A 218 0.18 29.75 4.32
C LYS A 218 -0.05 28.23 4.24
N ILE A 219 0.86 27.47 4.83
CA ILE A 219 0.79 26.01 4.87
C ILE A 219 -0.17 25.59 5.99
N TYR A 220 -1.17 24.77 5.66
CA TYR A 220 -2.05 24.18 6.66
C TYR A 220 -1.28 23.14 7.49
N LYS A 221 -1.31 23.27 8.82
CA LYS A 221 -0.63 22.35 9.74
C LYS A 221 -1.65 21.38 10.31
N LEU A 222 -1.50 20.08 10.01
CA LEU A 222 -2.38 19.06 10.58
C LEU A 222 -2.34 19.09 12.11
N SER A 223 -3.52 18.99 12.71
CA SER A 223 -3.77 19.13 14.15
C SER A 223 -4.55 17.94 14.70
N LYS A 224 -4.90 17.98 16.00
CA LYS A 224 -5.83 17.02 16.61
C LYS A 224 -7.15 16.90 15.82
N LYS A 225 -7.64 18.01 15.23
CA LYS A 225 -8.84 18.01 14.36
C LYS A 225 -8.63 17.31 13.02
N SER A 226 -7.39 17.20 12.55
CA SER A 226 -7.07 16.42 11.36
C SER A 226 -7.10 14.92 11.65
N ASP A 227 -6.64 14.49 12.83
CA ASP A 227 -6.80 13.08 13.26
C ASP A 227 -8.28 12.73 13.42
N VAL A 228 -9.10 13.63 13.97
CA VAL A 228 -10.55 13.44 14.09
C VAL A 228 -11.19 13.25 12.70
N TYR A 229 -10.75 13.98 11.67
CA TYR A 229 -11.21 13.75 10.31
C TYR A 229 -10.92 12.32 9.85
N SER A 230 -9.68 11.85 10.03
CA SER A 230 -9.28 10.48 9.69
C SER A 230 -10.06 9.43 10.47
N ILE A 231 -10.33 9.69 11.76
CA ILE A 231 -11.21 8.87 12.60
C ILE A 231 -12.61 8.79 11.98
N GLY A 232 -13.20 9.90 11.52
CA GLY A 232 -14.49 9.88 10.82
C GLY A 232 -14.49 8.91 9.63
N ILE A 233 -13.47 8.98 8.78
CA ILE A 233 -13.33 8.09 7.62
C ILE A 233 -13.18 6.62 8.05
N LEU A 234 -12.40 6.36 9.10
CA LEU A 234 -12.19 5.02 9.66
C LEU A 234 -13.46 4.44 10.30
N LEU A 235 -14.24 5.27 11.00
CA LEU A 235 -15.52 4.86 11.56
C LEU A 235 -16.53 4.51 10.46
N TRP A 236 -16.53 5.28 9.36
CA TRP A 236 -17.32 4.95 8.18
C TRP A 236 -16.85 3.62 7.56
N GLU A 237 -15.54 3.41 7.42
CA GLU A 237 -14.97 2.16 6.90
C GLU A 237 -15.33 0.94 7.77
N ILE A 238 -15.28 1.07 9.10
CA ILE A 238 -15.72 0.02 10.03
C ILE A 238 -17.21 -0.30 9.82
N SER A 239 -18.03 0.71 9.50
CA SER A 239 -19.46 0.51 9.22
C SER A 239 -19.73 -0.12 7.85
N SER A 240 -18.88 0.17 6.85
CA SER A 240 -19.08 -0.21 5.45
C SER A 240 -18.37 -1.51 5.04
N GLY A 241 -17.30 -1.87 5.75
CA GLY A 241 -16.46 -3.03 5.44
C GLY A 241 -15.58 -2.84 4.21
N ARG A 242 -15.61 -1.67 3.58
CA ARG A 242 -14.91 -1.39 2.32
C ARG A 242 -14.10 -0.09 2.38
N PRO A 243 -13.05 0.04 1.56
CA PRO A 243 -12.31 1.30 1.48
C PRO A 243 -13.16 2.50 1.05
N PRO A 244 -12.88 3.70 1.60
CA PRO A 244 -13.55 4.93 1.19
C PRO A 244 -13.20 5.24 -0.26
N PHE A 245 -14.24 5.48 -1.07
CA PHE A 245 -14.16 5.73 -2.50
C PHE A 245 -13.52 4.58 -3.29
N CYS A 246 -13.71 3.32 -2.87
CA CYS A 246 -13.07 2.15 -3.50
C CYS A 246 -13.37 1.99 -5.00
N ASP A 247 -14.44 2.60 -5.49
CA ASP A 247 -14.89 2.55 -6.89
C ASP A 247 -14.30 3.71 -7.74
N GLU A 248 -13.49 4.59 -7.14
CA GLU A 248 -12.93 5.78 -7.77
C GLU A 248 -11.39 5.73 -7.87
N PRO A 249 -10.79 6.36 -8.89
CA PRO A 249 -9.35 6.50 -8.97
C PRO A 249 -8.84 7.45 -7.89
N TYR A 250 -7.88 6.99 -7.09
CA TYR A 250 -7.24 7.81 -6.06
C TYR A 250 -6.28 8.81 -6.71
N ASP A 251 -6.79 9.97 -7.13
CA ASP A 251 -6.06 10.99 -7.86
C ASP A 251 -6.32 12.43 -7.34
N VAL A 252 -5.78 13.43 -8.07
CA VAL A 252 -5.96 14.86 -7.74
C VAL A 252 -7.42 15.29 -7.86
N GLY A 253 -8.18 14.70 -8.78
CA GLY A 253 -9.60 14.98 -8.96
C GLY A 253 -10.37 14.64 -7.70
N LEU A 254 -10.25 13.40 -7.23
CA LEU A 254 -10.88 12.94 -5.99
C LEU A 254 -10.47 13.82 -4.80
N ALA A 255 -9.19 14.17 -4.69
CA ALA A 255 -8.70 15.06 -3.63
C ALA A 255 -9.40 16.43 -3.63
N MET A 256 -9.58 17.02 -4.82
CA MET A 256 -10.24 18.32 -4.98
C MET A 256 -11.75 18.23 -4.74
N GLU A 257 -12.39 17.13 -5.12
CA GLU A 257 -13.80 16.89 -4.84
C GLU A 257 -14.05 16.74 -3.34
N ILE A 258 -13.20 15.97 -2.63
CA ILE A 258 -13.26 15.84 -1.17
C ILE A 258 -13.02 17.20 -0.49
N LEU A 259 -12.05 17.99 -0.96
CA LEU A 259 -11.85 19.37 -0.49
C LEU A 259 -13.10 20.25 -0.71
N ASN A 260 -13.80 20.06 -1.81
CA ASN A 260 -15.00 20.81 -2.12
C ASN A 260 -16.24 20.35 -1.35
N GLY A 261 -16.21 19.15 -0.74
CA GLY A 261 -17.24 18.65 0.14
C GLY A 261 -17.78 17.27 -0.23
N LEU A 262 -17.18 16.59 -1.22
CA LEU A 262 -17.52 15.19 -1.51
C LEU A 262 -17.25 14.34 -0.28
N ARG A 263 -18.24 13.54 0.11
CA ARG A 263 -18.17 12.58 1.22
C ARG A 263 -18.84 11.29 0.78
N GLU A 264 -18.41 10.20 1.41
CA GLU A 264 -19.08 8.92 1.28
C GLU A 264 -20.52 9.00 1.79
N LYS A 265 -21.40 8.20 1.19
CA LYS A 265 -22.79 8.13 1.61
C LYS A 265 -22.91 7.26 2.87
N PRO A 266 -23.78 7.62 3.83
CA PRO A 266 -24.10 6.73 4.94
C PRO A 266 -24.61 5.38 4.42
N ILE A 267 -24.10 4.28 5.00
CA ILE A 267 -24.46 2.93 4.60
C ILE A 267 -25.85 2.59 5.16
N PRO A 268 -26.77 2.02 4.34
CA PRO A 268 -28.04 1.51 4.83
C PRO A 268 -27.84 0.52 5.97
N GLN A 269 -28.64 0.61 7.04
CA GLN A 269 -28.57 -0.21 8.27
C GLN A 269 -27.45 0.15 9.26
N THR A 270 -26.70 1.22 9.02
CA THR A 270 -25.86 1.82 10.07
C THR A 270 -26.73 2.60 11.06
N PRO A 271 -26.58 2.40 12.39
CA PRO A 271 -27.30 3.16 13.41
C PRO A 271 -27.14 4.66 13.23
N GLU A 272 -28.23 5.41 13.36
CA GLU A 272 -28.25 6.85 13.08
C GLU A 272 -27.29 7.62 14.00
N ASP A 273 -27.27 7.30 15.29
CA ASP A 273 -26.35 7.90 16.26
C ASP A 273 -24.87 7.64 15.87
N TYR A 274 -24.54 6.45 15.36
CA TYR A 274 -23.19 6.13 14.90
C TYR A 274 -22.84 6.86 13.59
N ALA A 275 -23.78 6.91 12.65
CA ALA A 275 -23.62 7.63 11.40
C ALA A 275 -23.34 9.11 11.63
N LYS A 276 -24.07 9.72 12.56
CA LYS A 276 -23.89 11.11 12.95
C LYS A 276 -22.48 11.38 13.48
N ILE A 277 -21.89 10.46 14.25
CA ILE A 277 -20.53 10.61 14.78
C ILE A 277 -19.53 10.77 13.64
N TYR A 278 -19.49 9.83 12.69
CA TYR A 278 -18.51 9.94 11.61
C TYR A 278 -18.79 11.11 10.67
N THR A 279 -20.06 11.51 10.50
CA THR A 279 -20.38 12.69 9.70
C THR A 279 -19.96 14.00 10.34
N ASP A 280 -20.07 14.11 11.66
CA ASP A 280 -19.57 15.26 12.42
C ASP A 280 -18.03 15.32 12.35
N CYS A 281 -17.36 14.16 12.40
CA CYS A 281 -15.90 14.06 12.36
C CYS A 281 -15.28 14.56 11.06
N TRP A 282 -15.92 14.32 9.91
CA TRP A 282 -15.37 14.67 8.60
C TRP A 282 -15.90 16.01 8.04
N ASP A 283 -16.40 16.89 8.91
CA ASP A 283 -16.85 18.24 8.51
C ASP A 283 -15.76 18.97 7.70
N LYS A 284 -16.20 19.74 6.70
CA LYS A 284 -15.31 20.51 5.83
C LYS A 284 -14.50 21.52 6.64
N ASP A 285 -15.11 22.15 7.62
CA ASP A 285 -14.47 23.09 8.53
C ASP A 285 -13.91 22.34 9.75
N PRO A 286 -12.57 22.34 9.97
CA PRO A 286 -11.96 21.72 11.15
C PRO A 286 -12.52 22.19 12.49
N ASP A 287 -13.00 23.43 12.57
CA ASP A 287 -13.52 24.01 13.82
C ASP A 287 -14.89 23.45 14.20
N ASN A 288 -15.67 22.95 13.22
CA ASN A 288 -16.96 22.30 13.45
C ASN A 288 -16.84 20.84 13.88
N ARG A 289 -15.68 20.21 13.66
CA ARG A 289 -15.46 18.81 14.03
C ARG A 289 -15.46 18.67 15.56
N PRO A 290 -15.92 17.55 16.13
CA PRO A 290 -15.82 17.30 17.57
C PRO A 290 -14.36 17.18 18.04
N THR A 291 -14.12 17.20 19.35
CA THR A 291 -12.85 16.67 19.90
C THR A 291 -12.90 15.15 19.94
N ILE A 292 -11.74 14.50 20.03
CA ILE A 292 -11.72 13.03 20.13
C ILE A 292 -12.43 12.55 21.41
N ASP A 293 -12.34 13.27 22.52
CA ASP A 293 -13.05 12.92 23.76
C ASP A 293 -14.58 12.99 23.59
N GLN A 294 -15.07 13.96 22.80
CA GLN A 294 -16.49 14.02 22.45
C GLN A 294 -16.91 12.83 21.59
N VAL A 295 -16.04 12.36 20.69
CA VAL A 295 -16.29 11.15 19.89
C VAL A 295 -16.34 9.92 20.80
N VAL A 296 -15.37 9.76 21.71
CA VAL A 296 -15.34 8.67 22.71
C VAL A 296 -16.59 8.69 23.57
N ALA A 297 -17.01 9.86 24.08
CA ALA A 297 -18.20 10.01 24.90
C ALA A 297 -19.49 9.64 24.13
N LYS A 298 -19.61 10.05 22.86
CA LYS A 298 -20.74 9.68 22.00
C LYS A 298 -20.78 8.17 21.72
N LEU A 299 -19.64 7.55 21.41
CA LEU A 299 -19.56 6.09 21.19
C LEU A 299 -19.91 5.31 22.46
N ASN A 300 -19.39 5.75 23.61
CA ASN A 300 -19.70 5.14 24.91
C ASN A 300 -21.18 5.26 25.27
N ALA A 301 -21.83 6.38 24.91
CA ALA A 301 -23.26 6.55 25.12
C ALA A 301 -24.09 5.56 24.29
N ILE A 302 -23.66 5.23 23.06
CA ILE A 302 -24.31 4.19 22.24
C ILE A 302 -24.15 2.82 22.90
N ILE A 303 -22.91 2.45 23.30
CA ILE A 303 -22.62 1.18 23.99
C ILE A 303 -23.47 1.02 25.25
N SER A 304 -23.58 2.10 26.04
CA SER A 304 -24.37 2.10 27.29
C SER A 304 -25.86 1.90 27.01
N LYS A 305 -26.42 2.53 25.97
CA LYS A 305 -27.82 2.33 25.57
C LYS A 305 -28.09 0.89 25.11
N GLU A 306 -27.21 0.32 24.31
CA GLU A 306 -27.32 -1.06 23.82
C GLU A 306 -27.26 -2.08 24.97
N ASN A 307 -26.35 -1.87 25.93
CA ASN A 307 -26.25 -2.72 27.11
C ASN A 307 -27.51 -2.69 27.98
N ILE A 308 -28.14 -1.51 28.14
CA ILE A 308 -29.41 -1.36 28.88
C ILE A 308 -30.57 -2.05 28.13
N GLN A 309 -30.60 -1.96 26.79
CA GLN A 309 -31.62 -2.65 26.00
C GLN A 309 -31.48 -4.18 26.11
N LEU A 310 -30.26 -4.70 26.02
CA LEU A 310 -29.96 -6.12 26.21
C LEU A 310 -30.31 -6.60 27.62
N SER A 311 -30.02 -5.81 28.65
CA SER A 311 -30.39 -6.17 30.03
C SER A 311 -31.91 -6.15 30.25
N ASN A 312 -32.62 -5.20 29.64
CA ASN A 312 -34.08 -5.12 29.74
C ASN A 312 -34.77 -6.24 28.94
N GLU A 313 -34.23 -6.65 27.78
CA GLU A 313 -34.70 -7.82 27.03
C GLU A 313 -34.44 -9.12 27.80
N GLN A 314 -33.27 -9.26 28.43
CA GLN A 314 -32.96 -10.39 29.31
C GLN A 314 -33.83 -10.40 30.57
N GLN A 315 -34.16 -9.24 31.15
CA GLN A 315 -35.12 -9.12 32.26
C GLN A 315 -36.55 -9.46 31.83
N ASN A 316 -36.99 -9.02 30.64
CA ASN A 316 -38.31 -9.40 30.10
C ASN A 316 -38.40 -10.91 29.79
N ILE A 317 -37.31 -11.54 29.37
CA ILE A 317 -37.23 -13.01 29.19
C ILE A 317 -37.23 -13.71 30.56
N ALA A 318 -36.53 -13.16 31.56
CA ALA A 318 -36.51 -13.67 32.93
C ALA A 318 -37.86 -13.51 33.65
N GLU A 319 -38.62 -12.44 33.39
CA GLU A 319 -40.00 -12.26 33.91
C GLU A 319 -40.99 -13.27 33.32
N ILE A 320 -40.70 -13.84 32.14
CA ILE A 320 -41.47 -14.92 31.52
C ILE A 320 -41.05 -16.30 32.10
N SER A 321 -39.87 -16.43 32.71
CA SER A 321 -39.37 -17.68 33.29
C SER A 321 -39.04 -17.56 34.79
N GLY A 322 -40.08 -17.60 35.64
CA GLY A 322 -39.96 -17.92 37.08
C GLY A 322 -39.59 -16.73 37.96
N ASN A 323 -40.51 -16.13 38.71
CA ASN A 323 -41.05 -16.71 39.95
C ASN A 323 -40.17 -17.82 40.55
N MET A 324 -39.01 -17.48 41.11
CA MET A 324 -38.58 -17.93 42.46
C MET A 324 -37.21 -17.36 42.87
N ILE A 325 -37.22 -16.61 43.99
CA ILE A 325 -36.18 -16.41 45.03
C ILE A 325 -35.04 -15.39 44.77
N ASN A 326 -35.28 -14.20 45.35
CA ASN A 326 -34.47 -13.36 46.26
C ASN A 326 -32.92 -13.31 46.25
N GLU A 327 -32.47 -12.04 46.16
CA GLU A 327 -31.47 -11.33 46.99
C GLU A 327 -30.05 -11.90 47.14
N SER A 328 -29.04 -11.18 46.63
CA SER A 328 -28.29 -10.21 47.45
C SER A 328 -27.27 -9.42 46.61
N LEU A 329 -27.17 -8.12 46.91
CA LEU A 329 -26.14 -7.21 46.41
C LEU A 329 -24.78 -7.54 47.05
N HIS A 330 -23.81 -7.98 46.25
CA HIS A 330 -22.40 -7.59 46.32
C HIS A 330 -21.56 -8.42 45.33
N GLY A 331 -20.93 -7.77 44.33
CA GLY A 331 -19.91 -8.45 43.54
C GLY A 331 -19.57 -7.91 42.15
N GLU A 332 -19.72 -6.62 41.85
CA GLU A 332 -19.29 -6.07 40.55
C GLU A 332 -17.77 -5.85 40.48
N MET A 333 -17.00 -6.95 40.54
CA MET A 333 -15.65 -7.04 39.96
C MET A 333 -15.15 -8.50 39.79
N SER A 334 -16.05 -9.49 39.69
CA SER A 334 -15.65 -10.90 39.55
C SER A 334 -16.29 -11.66 38.37
N GLN A 335 -17.28 -11.10 37.67
CA GLN A 335 -17.92 -11.80 36.53
C GLN A 335 -17.16 -11.71 35.18
N ILE A 336 -16.17 -10.82 35.02
CA ILE A 336 -15.42 -10.72 33.76
C ILE A 336 -14.42 -11.89 33.58
N ILE A 337 -14.05 -12.60 34.65
CA ILE A 337 -13.05 -13.67 34.61
C ILE A 337 -13.68 -15.07 34.39
N GLN A 338 -15.00 -15.24 34.53
CA GLN A 338 -15.64 -16.57 34.41
C GLN A 338 -16.20 -16.92 33.03
N ASN A 339 -16.24 -16.01 32.06
CA ASN A 339 -16.59 -16.36 30.67
C ASN A 339 -15.39 -16.81 29.81
N PHE A 340 -14.22 -17.02 30.42
CA PHE A 340 -13.03 -17.55 29.74
C PHE A 340 -12.90 -19.09 29.75
N ASN A 341 -13.82 -19.79 30.42
CA ASN A 341 -13.83 -21.26 30.43
C ASN A 341 -15.18 -21.76 29.92
N ILE A 342 -15.31 -21.89 28.60
CA ILE A 342 -15.96 -22.98 27.84
C ILE A 342 -15.84 -22.56 26.37
N MET A 343 -14.81 -23.04 25.69
CA MET A 343 -14.93 -23.42 24.28
C MET A 343 -13.84 -24.45 23.99
N ASN A 344 -14.32 -25.63 23.63
CA ASN A 344 -13.55 -26.85 23.44
C ASN A 344 -12.42 -26.67 22.43
N THR A 345 -11.26 -27.19 22.80
CA THR A 345 -10.25 -27.70 21.89
C THR A 345 -10.84 -28.85 21.08
N GLU A 346 -11.27 -28.59 19.85
CA GLU A 346 -11.25 -29.59 18.79
C GLU A 346 -10.28 -29.13 17.70
N GLU A 347 -9.38 -30.04 17.34
CA GLU A 347 -8.37 -29.90 16.31
C GLU A 347 -8.99 -29.37 15.01
N ILE A 348 -8.55 -28.20 14.56
CA ILE A 348 -8.73 -27.82 13.15
C ILE A 348 -7.72 -28.62 12.35
N VAL A 349 -8.19 -29.78 11.90
CA VAL A 349 -7.66 -30.48 10.73
C VAL A 349 -7.60 -29.49 9.57
N THR A 350 -6.44 -29.45 8.91
CA THR A 350 -6.14 -28.70 7.70
C THR A 350 -7.22 -28.88 6.63
N SER A 351 -8.17 -27.95 6.55
CA SER A 351 -9.11 -27.85 5.44
C SER A 351 -8.45 -27.07 4.30
N MET A 352 -8.31 -27.71 3.13
CA MET A 352 -7.90 -27.06 1.88
C MET A 352 -8.69 -25.77 1.61
N PRO A 353 -8.08 -24.74 0.97
CA PRO A 353 -8.83 -23.58 0.52
C PRO A 353 -9.90 -24.04 -0.47
N SER A 354 -11.13 -23.56 -0.28
CA SER A 354 -12.23 -23.83 -1.20
C SER A 354 -11.85 -23.43 -2.63
N LYS A 355 -12.29 -24.22 -3.63
CA LYS A 355 -11.99 -24.03 -5.06
C LYS A 355 -12.28 -22.60 -5.58
N ASN A 356 -13.21 -21.90 -4.92
CA ASN A 356 -13.63 -20.53 -5.24
C ASN A 356 -12.60 -19.45 -4.85
N ASN A 357 -11.70 -19.71 -3.90
CA ASN A 357 -10.71 -18.71 -3.47
C ASN A 357 -9.56 -18.57 -4.50
N LEU A 358 -9.07 -19.70 -5.04
CA LEU A 358 -7.95 -19.71 -5.98
C LEU A 358 -8.30 -19.12 -7.36
N GLU A 359 -9.56 -19.20 -7.78
CA GLU A 359 -10.01 -18.55 -9.02
C GLU A 359 -9.91 -17.03 -8.93
N THR A 360 -10.37 -16.44 -7.83
CA THR A 360 -10.23 -15.00 -7.55
C THR A 360 -8.78 -14.59 -7.53
N THR A 361 -7.92 -15.36 -6.86
CA THR A 361 -6.47 -15.14 -6.84
C THR A 361 -5.87 -15.11 -8.24
N VAL A 362 -6.21 -16.07 -9.10
CA VAL A 362 -5.71 -16.12 -10.48
C VAL A 362 -6.14 -14.88 -11.27
N ASN A 363 -7.39 -14.44 -11.10
CA ASN A 363 -7.90 -13.24 -11.78
C ASN A 363 -7.17 -11.97 -11.33
N GLU A 364 -6.89 -11.82 -10.03
CA GLU A 364 -6.11 -10.69 -9.50
C GLU A 364 -4.68 -10.67 -10.03
N ILE A 365 -4.00 -11.83 -10.07
CA ILE A 365 -2.66 -11.96 -10.66
C ILE A 365 -2.70 -11.49 -12.12
N ILE A 366 -3.69 -11.92 -12.90
CA ILE A 366 -3.79 -11.56 -14.31
C ILE A 366 -4.00 -10.05 -14.49
N LEU A 367 -4.83 -9.43 -13.66
CA LEU A 367 -5.05 -7.97 -13.66
C LEU A 367 -3.76 -7.21 -13.39
N LEU A 368 -2.95 -7.65 -12.41
CA LEU A 368 -1.65 -7.05 -12.11
C LEU A 368 -0.69 -7.11 -13.30
N LEU A 369 -0.73 -8.20 -14.08
CA LEU A 369 0.18 -8.44 -15.20
C LEU A 369 -0.17 -7.67 -16.48
N GLU A 370 -1.38 -7.13 -16.60
CA GLU A 370 -1.87 -6.50 -17.83
C GLU A 370 -1.05 -5.27 -18.22
N ASN A 371 -0.70 -4.43 -17.24
CA ASN A 371 0.03 -3.18 -17.45
C ASN A 371 1.53 -3.25 -17.13
N THR A 372 2.03 -4.44 -16.81
CA THR A 372 3.45 -4.62 -16.49
C THR A 372 4.31 -4.94 -17.72
N GLU A 373 5.53 -4.42 -17.72
CA GLU A 373 6.58 -4.94 -18.59
C GLU A 373 6.84 -6.44 -18.36
N ILE A 374 7.07 -7.15 -19.46
CA ILE A 374 7.29 -8.61 -19.48
C ILE A 374 8.37 -9.05 -18.48
N LYS A 375 9.47 -8.30 -18.35
CA LYS A 375 10.59 -8.65 -17.46
C LYS A 375 10.22 -8.62 -15.96
N MET A 376 9.22 -7.82 -15.59
CA MET A 376 8.80 -7.64 -14.19
C MET A 376 7.74 -8.65 -13.74
N LYS A 377 7.11 -9.38 -14.68
CA LYS A 377 6.01 -10.31 -14.40
C LYS A 377 6.35 -11.37 -13.36
N LYS A 378 7.56 -11.96 -13.43
CA LYS A 378 8.03 -12.94 -12.43
C LYS A 378 8.06 -12.36 -11.02
N HIS A 379 8.55 -11.13 -10.88
CA HIS A 379 8.66 -10.45 -9.59
C HIS A 379 7.29 -10.09 -9.03
N ILE A 380 6.36 -9.61 -9.88
CA ILE A 380 4.99 -9.29 -9.45
C ILE A 380 4.26 -10.53 -8.97
N ILE A 381 4.34 -11.64 -9.71
CA ILE A 381 3.71 -12.90 -9.29
C ILE A 381 4.32 -13.35 -7.97
N ALA A 382 5.64 -13.35 -7.84
CA ALA A 382 6.30 -13.73 -6.58
C ALA A 382 5.85 -12.86 -5.40
N ASN A 383 5.81 -11.54 -5.56
CA ASN A 383 5.37 -10.62 -4.52
C ASN A 383 3.91 -10.85 -4.14
N TYR A 384 3.03 -11.03 -5.13
CA TYR A 384 1.62 -11.29 -4.88
C TYR A 384 1.43 -12.62 -4.13
N LEU A 385 2.07 -13.71 -4.58
CA LEU A 385 2.00 -15.00 -3.91
C LEU A 385 2.46 -14.92 -2.44
N ILE A 386 3.55 -14.18 -2.17
CA ILE A 386 4.05 -13.93 -0.82
C ILE A 386 3.02 -13.16 0.03
N ASN A 387 2.45 -12.08 -0.50
CA ASN A 387 1.51 -11.21 0.21
C ASN A 387 0.20 -11.92 0.57
N HIS A 388 -0.24 -12.87 -0.25
CA HIS A 388 -1.48 -13.63 -0.04
C HIS A 388 -1.23 -14.98 0.65
N ASN A 389 0.01 -15.31 1.01
CA ASN A 389 0.41 -16.58 1.62
C ASN A 389 -0.01 -17.81 0.78
N ILE A 390 0.11 -17.70 -0.54
CA ILE A 390 -0.22 -18.76 -1.51
C ILE A 390 1.08 -19.25 -2.14
N THR A 391 1.27 -20.56 -2.19
CA THR A 391 2.46 -21.13 -2.83
C THR A 391 2.33 -21.10 -4.36
N SER A 392 3.46 -20.94 -5.06
CA SER A 392 3.49 -21.07 -6.52
C SER A 392 2.96 -22.43 -6.98
N ARG A 393 3.18 -23.48 -6.17
CA ARG A 393 2.72 -24.84 -6.43
C ARG A 393 1.21 -24.97 -6.41
N GLU A 394 0.53 -24.33 -5.46
CA GLU A 394 -0.94 -24.34 -5.38
C GLU A 394 -1.57 -23.73 -6.63
N ILE A 395 -1.09 -22.54 -7.03
CA ILE A 395 -1.57 -21.89 -8.25
C ILE A 395 -1.20 -22.71 -9.48
N TYR A 396 0.02 -23.23 -9.57
CA TYR A 396 0.42 -24.07 -10.69
C TYR A 396 -0.47 -25.31 -10.86
N ASN A 397 -0.76 -26.02 -9.76
CA ASN A 397 -1.65 -27.18 -9.77
C ASN A 397 -3.09 -26.81 -10.15
N TRP A 398 -3.58 -25.68 -9.64
CA TRP A 398 -4.90 -25.17 -10.01
C TRP A 398 -4.96 -24.82 -11.51
N LEU A 399 -3.93 -24.16 -12.05
CA LEU A 399 -3.84 -23.82 -13.46
C LEU A 399 -3.82 -25.07 -14.35
N LEU A 400 -3.09 -26.12 -13.97
CA LEU A 400 -3.10 -27.41 -14.69
C LEU A 400 -4.49 -28.04 -14.75
N SER A 401 -5.32 -27.83 -13.72
CA SER A 401 -6.65 -28.42 -13.60
C SER A 401 -7.75 -27.61 -14.31
N ASN A 402 -7.52 -26.34 -14.63
CA ASN A 402 -8.51 -25.42 -15.21
C ASN A 402 -8.06 -24.92 -16.59
N GLN A 403 -7.88 -25.87 -17.53
CA GLN A 403 -7.37 -25.63 -18.89
C GLN A 403 -8.47 -25.38 -19.94
N ASP A 404 -9.70 -25.14 -19.48
CA ASP A 404 -10.89 -24.71 -20.21
C ASP A 404 -11.03 -23.18 -20.25
N ASN A 405 -10.50 -22.47 -19.25
CA ASN A 405 -10.49 -21.02 -19.18
C ASN A 405 -9.26 -20.40 -19.89
N SER A 406 -9.48 -19.47 -20.83
CA SER A 406 -8.41 -18.87 -21.64
C SER A 406 -7.41 -18.02 -20.84
N SER A 407 -7.86 -17.38 -19.76
CA SER A 407 -7.03 -16.60 -18.82
C SER A 407 -6.13 -17.51 -17.98
N SER A 408 -6.65 -18.68 -17.58
CA SER A 408 -5.88 -19.71 -16.87
C SER A 408 -4.80 -20.33 -17.75
N ILE A 409 -5.13 -20.62 -19.02
CA ILE A 409 -4.15 -21.08 -20.01
C ILE A 409 -3.05 -20.03 -20.23
N TYR A 410 -3.43 -18.76 -20.33
CA TYR A 410 -2.49 -17.64 -20.43
C TYR A 410 -1.53 -17.60 -19.23
N LEU A 411 -2.06 -17.65 -18.00
CA LEU A 411 -1.23 -17.56 -16.80
C LEU A 411 -0.32 -18.78 -16.66
N LEU A 412 -0.77 -19.97 -17.04
CA LEU A 412 0.09 -21.16 -17.12
C LEU A 412 1.24 -20.95 -18.12
N GLY A 413 0.97 -20.28 -19.24
CA GLY A 413 2.00 -19.87 -20.21
C GLY A 413 3.02 -18.91 -19.58
N VAL A 414 2.59 -18.00 -18.71
CA VAL A 414 3.48 -17.12 -17.94
C VAL A 414 4.38 -17.91 -16.98
N PHE A 415 3.84 -18.91 -16.29
CA PHE A 415 4.62 -19.78 -15.40
C PHE A 415 5.72 -20.54 -16.16
N ASN A 416 5.40 -21.09 -17.33
CA ASN A 416 6.37 -21.78 -18.21
C ASN A 416 7.42 -20.82 -18.77
N HIS A 417 7.03 -19.60 -19.14
CA HIS A 417 7.93 -18.61 -19.72
C HIS A 417 9.01 -18.16 -18.72
N PHE A 418 8.62 -17.91 -17.48
CA PHE A 418 9.52 -17.37 -16.45
C PHE A 418 10.08 -18.40 -15.47
N GLY A 419 9.68 -19.67 -15.61
CA GLY A 419 10.06 -20.73 -14.70
C GLY A 419 9.60 -20.42 -13.28
N ILE A 420 8.29 -20.27 -13.11
CA ILE A 420 7.62 -20.14 -11.81
C ILE A 420 7.14 -21.54 -11.44
N GLU A 421 7.53 -22.06 -10.27
CA GLU A 421 7.39 -23.47 -9.84
C GLU A 421 8.21 -24.49 -10.66
N ILE A 422 8.26 -24.34 -11.97
CA ILE A 422 8.92 -25.26 -12.90
C ILE A 422 10.13 -24.62 -13.59
N ASN A 423 10.92 -25.44 -14.28
CA ASN A 423 11.95 -24.93 -15.19
C ASN A 423 11.33 -24.23 -16.41
N ILE A 424 12.07 -23.28 -16.99
CA ILE A 424 11.63 -22.57 -18.20
C ILE A 424 11.44 -23.56 -19.33
N ASP A 425 10.24 -23.58 -19.93
CA ASP A 425 9.91 -24.35 -21.11
C ASP A 425 9.40 -23.43 -22.22
N LYS A 426 10.25 -23.14 -23.18
CA LYS A 426 9.95 -22.22 -24.29
C LYS A 426 8.92 -22.82 -25.25
N GLN A 427 8.99 -24.12 -25.51
CA GLN A 427 8.07 -24.79 -26.44
C GLN A 427 6.67 -24.81 -25.85
N LYS A 428 6.55 -25.20 -24.57
CA LYS A 428 5.27 -25.21 -23.87
C LYS A 428 4.69 -23.81 -23.71
N THR A 429 5.54 -22.81 -23.46
CA THR A 429 5.15 -21.39 -23.44
C THR A 429 4.45 -20.98 -24.74
N PHE A 430 5.05 -21.30 -25.88
CA PHE A 430 4.48 -20.98 -27.19
C PHE A 430 3.12 -21.66 -27.40
N GLU A 431 3.03 -22.96 -27.13
CA GLU A 431 1.79 -23.74 -27.27
C GLU A 431 0.66 -23.18 -26.40
N LEU A 432 0.95 -22.81 -25.14
CA LEU A 432 -0.04 -22.25 -24.22
C LEU A 432 -0.51 -20.86 -24.65
N TYR A 433 0.40 -19.96 -25.05
CA TYR A 433 -0.01 -18.67 -25.58
C TYR A 433 -0.78 -18.78 -26.90
N GLN A 434 -0.40 -19.72 -27.77
CA GLN A 434 -1.14 -20.01 -29.00
C GLN A 434 -2.56 -20.52 -28.67
N LYS A 435 -2.69 -21.44 -27.72
CA LYS A 435 -3.99 -21.96 -27.26
C LYS A 435 -4.86 -20.84 -26.67
N ALA A 436 -4.30 -19.99 -25.81
CA ALA A 436 -5.02 -18.83 -25.25
C ALA A 436 -5.44 -17.83 -26.34
N ALA A 437 -4.57 -17.57 -27.32
CA ALA A 437 -4.86 -16.68 -28.44
C ALA A 437 -5.96 -17.21 -29.38
N ASN A 438 -6.02 -18.53 -29.58
CA ASN A 438 -7.08 -19.18 -30.35
C ASN A 438 -8.46 -19.07 -29.68
N LEU A 439 -8.47 -18.92 -28.35
CA LEU A 439 -9.68 -18.63 -27.55
C LEU A 439 -9.93 -17.12 -27.41
N GLU A 440 -9.35 -16.31 -28.29
CA GLU A 440 -9.50 -14.84 -28.35
C GLU A 440 -9.08 -14.08 -27.08
N ASN A 441 -8.27 -14.70 -26.21
CA ASN A 441 -7.74 -14.02 -25.03
C ASN A 441 -6.76 -12.91 -25.44
N ALA A 442 -7.07 -11.65 -25.11
CA ALA A 442 -6.26 -10.50 -25.50
C ALA A 442 -4.79 -10.59 -25.03
N LEU A 443 -4.57 -11.02 -23.78
CA LEU A 443 -3.23 -11.19 -23.22
C LEU A 443 -2.48 -12.35 -23.89
N GLY A 444 -3.18 -13.44 -24.20
CA GLY A 444 -2.67 -14.57 -24.99
C GLY A 444 -2.22 -14.14 -26.39
N ILE A 445 -3.04 -13.39 -27.11
CA ILE A 445 -2.71 -12.83 -28.44
C ILE A 445 -1.45 -11.96 -28.35
N ILE A 446 -1.37 -11.05 -27.37
CA ILE A 446 -0.21 -10.18 -27.19
C ILE A 446 1.06 -10.98 -26.87
N SER A 447 0.96 -11.97 -25.98
CA SER A 447 2.09 -12.84 -25.63
C SER A 447 2.54 -13.70 -26.81
N LEU A 448 1.63 -14.19 -27.64
CA LEU A 448 1.98 -14.93 -28.86
C LEU A 448 2.73 -14.02 -29.85
N GLY A 449 2.30 -12.78 -30.03
CA GLY A 449 3.01 -11.80 -30.83
C GLY A 449 4.43 -11.52 -30.29
N TYR A 450 4.61 -11.59 -28.97
CA TYR A 450 5.94 -11.51 -28.35
C TYR A 450 6.78 -12.76 -28.62
N CYS A 451 6.18 -13.96 -28.63
CA CYS A 451 6.89 -15.18 -29.01
C CYS A 451 7.44 -15.13 -30.43
N TYR A 452 6.65 -14.72 -31.42
CA TYR A 452 7.14 -14.56 -32.79
C TYR A 452 8.18 -13.44 -32.92
N LYS A 453 8.05 -12.36 -32.14
CA LYS A 453 9.03 -11.27 -32.15
C LYS A 453 10.39 -11.70 -31.59
N SER A 454 10.38 -12.55 -30.55
CA SER A 454 11.57 -12.91 -29.77
C SER A 454 12.08 -14.33 -30.00
N GLY A 455 11.39 -15.14 -30.81
CA GLY A 455 11.74 -16.53 -31.07
C GLY A 455 11.57 -17.45 -29.85
N ILE A 456 10.51 -17.26 -29.07
CA ILE A 456 10.23 -18.07 -27.87
C ILE A 456 9.35 -19.25 -28.27
N GLY A 457 9.94 -20.44 -28.32
CA GLY A 457 9.25 -21.68 -28.72
C GLY A 457 8.87 -21.74 -30.21
N THR A 458 9.38 -20.80 -31.01
CA THR A 458 9.19 -20.69 -32.45
C THR A 458 10.36 -19.93 -33.06
N SER A 459 10.50 -19.93 -34.38
CA SER A 459 11.39 -19.01 -35.09
C SER A 459 10.89 -17.56 -35.00
N VAL A 460 11.82 -16.61 -35.13
CA VAL A 460 11.46 -15.19 -35.22
C VAL A 460 10.72 -14.94 -36.52
N ASP A 461 9.52 -14.37 -36.44
CA ASP A 461 8.71 -14.01 -37.60
C ASP A 461 8.13 -12.59 -37.44
N LYS A 462 8.66 -11.66 -38.23
CA LYS A 462 8.26 -10.25 -38.16
C LYS A 462 6.87 -10.01 -38.77
N LEU A 463 6.50 -10.75 -39.82
CA LEU A 463 5.19 -10.60 -40.47
C LEU A 463 4.09 -11.10 -39.53
N MET A 464 4.25 -12.30 -38.97
CA MET A 464 3.33 -12.82 -37.96
C MET A 464 3.25 -11.92 -36.73
N THR A 465 4.37 -11.35 -36.28
CA THR A 465 4.37 -10.36 -35.19
C THR A 465 3.46 -9.16 -35.51
N PHE A 466 3.56 -8.61 -36.73
CA PHE A 466 2.74 -7.48 -37.18
C PHE A 466 1.26 -7.87 -37.23
N GLU A 467 0.92 -8.98 -37.88
CA GLU A 467 -0.47 -9.43 -38.03
C GLU A 467 -1.13 -9.70 -36.68
N ILE A 468 -0.41 -10.32 -35.74
CA ILE A 468 -0.93 -10.60 -34.39
C ILE A 468 -1.17 -9.32 -33.60
N TYR A 469 -0.23 -8.36 -33.61
CA TYR A 469 -0.46 -7.09 -32.92
C TYR A 469 -1.53 -6.24 -33.60
N GLN A 470 -1.67 -6.33 -34.93
CA GLN A 470 -2.78 -5.72 -35.65
C GLN A 470 -4.12 -6.33 -35.24
N LYS A 471 -4.20 -7.66 -35.11
CA LYS A 471 -5.39 -8.36 -34.59
C LYS A 471 -5.71 -7.88 -33.17
N ALA A 472 -4.73 -7.85 -32.27
CA ALA A 472 -4.92 -7.37 -30.89
C ALA A 472 -5.39 -5.90 -30.85
N ALA A 473 -4.86 -5.04 -31.72
CA ALA A 473 -5.27 -3.65 -31.82
C ALA A 473 -6.71 -3.50 -32.34
N ASN A 474 -7.13 -4.33 -33.30
CA ASN A 474 -8.50 -4.33 -33.83
C ASN A 474 -9.52 -4.79 -32.79
N LEU A 475 -9.13 -5.66 -31.86
CA LEU A 475 -9.93 -6.05 -30.69
C LEU A 475 -9.97 -4.97 -29.59
N GLY A 476 -9.39 -3.80 -29.82
CA GLY A 476 -9.43 -2.67 -28.88
C GLY A 476 -8.43 -2.74 -27.74
N SER A 477 -7.53 -3.74 -27.72
CA SER A 477 -6.52 -3.84 -26.65
C SER A 477 -5.54 -2.67 -26.69
N ALA A 478 -5.50 -1.85 -25.63
CA ALA A 478 -4.60 -0.70 -25.52
C ALA A 478 -3.12 -1.11 -25.65
N ARG A 479 -2.76 -2.28 -25.11
CA ARG A 479 -1.41 -2.84 -25.24
C ARG A 479 -1.12 -3.36 -26.64
N GLY A 480 -2.11 -3.95 -27.31
CA GLY A 480 -2.04 -4.33 -28.72
C GLY A 480 -1.80 -3.12 -29.63
N ILE A 481 -2.56 -2.04 -29.42
CA ILE A 481 -2.42 -0.76 -30.13
C ILE A 481 -1.01 -0.19 -29.94
N TYR A 482 -0.51 -0.16 -28.70
CA TYR A 482 0.87 0.24 -28.40
C TYR A 482 1.92 -0.60 -29.16
N ASN A 483 1.76 -1.92 -29.16
CA ASN A 483 2.69 -2.82 -29.84
C ASN A 483 2.64 -2.67 -31.38
N LEU A 484 1.47 -2.43 -31.95
CA LEU A 484 1.33 -2.09 -33.36
C LEU A 484 2.02 -0.76 -33.70
N GLY A 485 1.90 0.25 -32.82
CA GLY A 485 2.66 1.50 -32.93
C GLY A 485 4.18 1.26 -32.97
N ASN A 486 4.68 0.35 -32.13
CA ASN A 486 6.08 -0.08 -32.18
C ASN A 486 6.45 -0.78 -33.50
N CYS A 487 5.54 -1.56 -34.09
CA CYS A 487 5.80 -2.17 -35.40
C CYS A 487 5.97 -1.12 -36.49
N TYR A 488 5.08 -0.13 -36.56
CA TYR A 488 5.22 0.97 -37.52
C TYR A 488 6.44 1.84 -37.24
N ARG A 489 6.79 2.12 -35.98
CA ARG A 489 7.97 2.92 -35.66
C ARG A 489 9.28 2.23 -36.06
N LYS A 490 9.35 0.90 -35.92
CA LYS A 490 10.58 0.12 -36.14
C LYS A 490 10.61 -0.68 -37.45
N GLY A 491 9.54 -0.65 -38.24
CA GLY A 491 9.40 -1.47 -39.44
C GLY A 491 9.35 -2.98 -39.14
N ILE A 492 8.68 -3.40 -38.07
CA ILE A 492 8.54 -4.83 -37.72
C ILE A 492 7.35 -5.39 -38.49
N GLY A 493 7.62 -6.19 -39.54
CA GLY A 493 6.60 -6.82 -40.38
C GLY A 493 5.84 -5.86 -41.28
N THR A 494 6.29 -4.60 -41.34
CA THR A 494 5.71 -3.54 -42.16
C THR A 494 6.79 -2.48 -42.44
N ASN A 495 6.49 -1.51 -43.29
CA ASN A 495 7.39 -0.37 -43.52
C ASN A 495 7.33 0.63 -42.36
N VAL A 496 8.44 1.33 -42.13
CA VAL A 496 8.48 2.41 -41.11
C VAL A 496 7.44 3.47 -41.46
N ASN A 497 6.61 3.83 -40.49
CA ASN A 497 5.63 4.90 -40.61
C ASN A 497 5.46 5.62 -39.27
N GLU A 498 6.17 6.72 -39.10
CA GLU A 498 6.18 7.48 -37.86
C GLU A 498 4.84 8.15 -37.55
N GLN A 499 4.12 8.62 -38.57
CA GLN A 499 2.79 9.22 -38.43
C GLN A 499 1.79 8.21 -37.84
N LYS A 500 1.72 7.00 -38.41
CA LYS A 500 0.88 5.93 -37.87
C LYS A 500 1.32 5.49 -36.47
N ALA A 501 2.63 5.45 -36.21
CA ALA A 501 3.13 5.13 -34.88
C ALA A 501 2.66 6.17 -33.85
N PHE A 502 2.77 7.46 -34.17
CA PHE A 502 2.29 8.56 -33.33
C PHE A 502 0.79 8.45 -33.04
N GLU A 503 -0.04 8.25 -34.07
CA GLU A 503 -1.50 8.09 -33.93
C GLU A 503 -1.86 6.90 -33.04
N LEU A 504 -1.16 5.77 -33.20
CA LEU A 504 -1.36 4.58 -32.38
C LEU A 504 -0.90 4.78 -30.93
N TYR A 505 0.23 5.44 -30.69
CA TYR A 505 0.66 5.77 -29.34
C TYR A 505 -0.30 6.74 -28.66
N GLN A 506 -0.83 7.73 -29.39
CA GLN A 506 -1.86 8.63 -28.89
C GLN A 506 -3.15 7.87 -28.54
N LYS A 507 -3.59 6.96 -29.41
CA LYS A 507 -4.76 6.11 -29.14
C LYS A 507 -4.55 5.21 -27.93
N ALA A 508 -3.39 4.57 -27.81
CA ALA A 508 -3.06 3.75 -26.65
C ALA A 508 -2.99 4.57 -25.35
N ALA A 509 -2.42 5.78 -25.40
CA ALA A 509 -2.36 6.70 -24.27
C ALA A 509 -3.76 7.16 -23.82
N ASN A 510 -4.66 7.45 -24.74
CA ASN A 510 -6.04 7.84 -24.44
C ASN A 510 -6.84 6.68 -23.79
N LEU A 511 -6.45 5.43 -24.04
CA LEU A 511 -7.00 4.23 -23.40
C LEU A 511 -6.28 3.88 -22.08
N GLY A 512 -5.47 4.79 -21.52
CA GLY A 512 -4.80 4.59 -20.23
C GLY A 512 -3.50 3.78 -20.30
N ASN A 513 -3.00 3.41 -21.48
CA ASN A 513 -1.77 2.62 -21.57
C ASN A 513 -0.52 3.44 -21.23
N THR A 514 0.14 3.11 -20.11
CA THR A 514 1.33 3.81 -19.62
C THR A 514 2.48 3.80 -20.62
N LEU A 515 2.75 2.68 -21.31
CA LEU A 515 3.82 2.63 -22.32
C LEU A 515 3.47 3.45 -23.57
N GLY A 516 2.18 3.50 -23.94
CA GLY A 516 1.65 4.40 -24.95
C GLY A 516 1.93 5.86 -24.61
N MET A 517 1.62 6.29 -23.38
CA MET A 517 1.89 7.65 -22.89
C MET A 517 3.39 8.00 -22.94
N ILE A 518 4.27 7.08 -22.52
CA ILE A 518 5.72 7.28 -22.55
C ILE A 518 6.22 7.44 -23.99
N ASN A 519 5.76 6.59 -24.91
CA ASN A 519 6.21 6.66 -26.31
C ASN A 519 5.60 7.86 -27.03
N LEU A 520 4.38 8.29 -26.67
CA LEU A 520 3.81 9.55 -27.13
C LEU A 520 4.62 10.75 -26.64
N GLY A 521 5.05 10.75 -25.38
CA GLY A 521 5.96 11.76 -24.83
C GLY A 521 7.29 11.80 -25.59
N TYR A 522 7.81 10.63 -25.96
CA TYR A 522 9.01 10.52 -26.79
C TYR A 522 8.80 11.08 -28.20
N CYS A 523 7.65 10.77 -28.82
CA CYS A 523 7.29 11.35 -30.11
C CYS A 523 7.23 12.88 -30.07
N TYR A 524 6.62 13.47 -29.05
CA TYR A 524 6.60 14.92 -28.89
C TYR A 524 7.99 15.51 -28.60
N ARG A 525 8.84 14.81 -27.83
CA ARG A 525 10.19 15.30 -27.51
C ARG A 525 11.10 15.35 -28.74
N GLU A 526 11.04 14.32 -29.58
CA GLU A 526 11.93 14.15 -30.74
C GLU A 526 11.30 14.60 -32.07
N GLY A 527 9.98 14.84 -32.12
CA GLY A 527 9.27 15.18 -33.35
C GLY A 527 8.95 13.99 -34.26
N ILE A 528 8.70 12.81 -33.69
CA ILE A 528 8.42 11.58 -34.46
C ILE A 528 6.93 11.53 -34.79
N GLY A 529 6.58 11.66 -36.08
CA GLY A 529 5.19 11.66 -36.54
C GLY A 529 4.36 12.87 -36.06
N THR A 530 5.01 13.90 -35.53
CA THR A 530 4.40 15.15 -35.07
C THR A 530 5.48 16.23 -34.99
N ASN A 531 5.08 17.50 -34.88
CA ASN A 531 6.03 18.56 -34.53
C ASN A 531 6.56 18.40 -33.10
N VAL A 532 7.81 18.82 -32.89
CA VAL A 532 8.46 18.85 -31.56
C VAL A 532 7.62 19.71 -30.60
N ASN A 533 7.27 19.12 -29.45
CA ASN A 533 6.59 19.79 -28.35
C ASN A 533 7.11 19.26 -27.01
N LYS A 534 8.25 19.80 -26.56
CA LYS A 534 8.90 19.35 -25.33
C LYS A 534 8.03 19.60 -24.08
N GLN A 535 7.16 20.60 -24.08
CA GLN A 535 6.23 20.85 -22.97
C GLN A 535 5.19 19.72 -22.83
N LYS A 536 4.55 19.31 -23.94
CA LYS A 536 3.63 18.14 -23.94
C LYS A 536 4.35 16.85 -23.57
N ALA A 537 5.59 16.67 -24.02
CA ALA A 537 6.41 15.53 -23.61
C ALA A 537 6.61 15.52 -22.08
N PHE A 538 6.93 16.67 -21.49
CA PHE A 538 7.10 16.81 -20.04
C PHE A 538 5.81 16.44 -19.30
N GLU A 539 4.66 16.97 -19.72
CA GLU A 539 3.35 16.67 -19.11
C GLU A 539 3.01 15.18 -19.16
N LEU A 540 3.27 14.51 -20.29
CA LEU A 540 3.03 13.08 -20.45
C LEU A 540 3.93 12.24 -19.55
N TYR A 541 5.24 12.55 -19.52
CA TYR A 541 6.16 11.86 -18.62
C TYR A 541 5.83 12.15 -17.15
N GLN A 542 5.42 13.38 -16.82
CA GLN A 542 5.06 13.76 -15.45
C GLN A 542 3.89 12.93 -14.93
N LYS A 543 2.83 12.75 -15.73
CA LYS A 543 1.68 11.92 -15.36
C LYS A 543 2.12 10.49 -14.98
N THR A 544 2.96 9.86 -15.78
CA THR A 544 3.39 8.47 -15.54
C THR A 544 4.51 8.35 -14.50
N ALA A 545 5.38 9.36 -14.35
CA ALA A 545 6.43 9.38 -13.34
C ALA A 545 5.90 9.55 -11.91
N ILE A 546 4.82 10.32 -11.75
CA ILE A 546 4.09 10.47 -10.48
C ILE A 546 3.47 9.13 -10.06
N LEU A 547 3.00 8.33 -11.02
CA LEU A 547 2.52 6.95 -10.78
C LEU A 547 3.65 5.94 -10.55
N GLY A 548 4.89 6.39 -10.34
CA GLY A 548 6.02 5.53 -10.02
C GLY A 548 6.74 4.92 -11.22
N ASN A 549 6.36 5.21 -12.47
CA ASN A 549 7.01 4.57 -13.62
C ASN A 549 8.49 5.01 -13.78
N TYR A 550 9.42 4.06 -13.63
CA TYR A 550 10.86 4.32 -13.66
C TYR A 550 11.38 4.97 -14.96
N LEU A 551 10.86 4.58 -16.14
CA LEU A 551 11.27 5.17 -17.43
C LEU A 551 10.85 6.64 -17.53
N SER A 552 9.67 6.95 -17.00
CA SER A 552 9.13 8.31 -17.01
C SER A 552 9.90 9.22 -16.05
N GLN A 553 10.23 8.69 -14.86
CA GLN A 553 11.09 9.38 -13.89
C GLN A 553 12.47 9.69 -14.50
N TYR A 554 13.07 8.72 -15.20
CA TYR A 554 14.31 8.94 -15.95
C TYR A 554 14.15 10.03 -17.03
N ASN A 555 13.08 9.97 -17.83
CA ASN A 555 12.86 10.95 -18.90
C ASN A 555 12.64 12.37 -18.36
N ILE A 556 11.95 12.54 -17.22
CA ILE A 556 11.83 13.84 -16.55
C ILE A 556 13.16 14.32 -16.02
N ALA A 557 13.93 13.42 -15.39
CA ALA A 557 15.25 13.75 -14.88
C ALA A 557 16.16 14.29 -16.01
N PHE A 558 16.13 13.61 -17.16
CA PHE A 558 16.81 14.06 -18.37
C PHE A 558 16.31 15.43 -18.86
N MET A 559 15.00 15.70 -18.80
CA MET A 559 14.47 17.00 -19.21
C MET A 559 14.90 18.14 -18.28
N TYR A 560 14.96 17.90 -16.97
CA TYR A 560 15.52 18.85 -16.01
C TYR A 560 17.05 19.02 -16.15
N GLU A 561 17.79 17.96 -16.47
CA GLU A 561 19.25 18.00 -16.65
C GLU A 561 19.64 18.94 -17.80
N TYR A 562 18.90 18.88 -18.91
CA TYR A 562 19.23 19.60 -20.14
C TYR A 562 18.34 20.82 -20.41
N GLY A 563 17.33 21.10 -19.57
CA GLY A 563 16.38 22.19 -19.80
C GLY A 563 15.49 21.98 -21.05
N ASN A 564 15.09 20.73 -21.30
CA ASN A 564 14.35 20.37 -22.51
C ASN A 564 12.85 20.60 -22.32
N GLY A 565 12.35 21.80 -22.65
CA GLY A 565 10.92 22.14 -22.50
C GLY A 565 10.50 22.51 -21.08
N ILE A 566 11.44 22.52 -20.15
CA ILE A 566 11.31 23.02 -18.79
C ILE A 566 12.62 23.73 -18.42
N ASN A 567 12.61 24.61 -17.42
CA ASN A 567 13.85 25.21 -16.94
C ASN A 567 14.81 24.14 -16.43
N LYS A 568 16.09 24.28 -16.79
CA LYS A 568 17.16 23.40 -16.32
C LYS A 568 17.24 23.47 -14.78
N ASP A 569 17.19 22.32 -14.13
CA ASP A 569 17.30 22.20 -12.67
C ASP A 569 18.01 20.87 -12.33
N ILE A 570 19.30 20.97 -12.02
CA ILE A 570 20.13 19.80 -11.73
C ILE A 570 19.69 19.07 -10.45
N ASN A 571 19.16 19.80 -9.46
CA ASN A 571 18.69 19.19 -8.22
C ASN A 571 17.44 18.35 -8.46
N GLN A 572 16.50 18.86 -9.27
CA GLN A 572 15.34 18.06 -9.71
C GLN A 572 15.78 16.87 -10.56
N ALA A 573 16.74 17.05 -11.46
CA ALA A 573 17.29 15.95 -12.26
C ALA A 573 17.84 14.82 -11.37
N ILE A 574 18.67 15.15 -10.38
CA ILE A 574 19.21 14.18 -9.41
C ILE A 574 18.10 13.47 -8.64
N ASN A 575 17.11 14.22 -8.16
CA ASN A 575 16.01 13.65 -7.38
C ASN A 575 15.19 12.64 -8.20
N TRP A 576 14.90 12.96 -9.46
CA TRP A 576 14.18 12.06 -10.36
C TRP A 576 15.03 10.88 -10.85
N TYR A 577 16.32 11.08 -11.14
CA TYR A 577 17.24 9.99 -11.45
C TYR A 577 17.36 9.02 -10.26
N LYS A 578 17.41 9.53 -9.02
CA LYS A 578 17.42 8.71 -7.80
C LYS A 578 16.19 7.80 -7.71
N LYS A 579 14.97 8.36 -7.88
CA LYS A 579 13.72 7.57 -7.86
C LYS A 579 13.70 6.45 -8.92
N SER A 580 14.21 6.72 -10.12
CA SER A 580 14.31 5.73 -11.20
C SER A 580 15.38 4.67 -10.91
N ALA A 581 16.52 5.10 -10.36
CA ALA A 581 17.65 4.25 -9.97
C ALA A 581 17.32 3.29 -8.81
N GLU A 582 16.53 3.73 -7.83
CA GLU A 582 16.01 2.94 -6.72
C GLU A 582 15.11 1.78 -7.18
N GLN A 583 14.47 1.94 -8.35
CA GLN A 583 13.71 0.88 -9.02
C GLN A 583 14.57 -0.03 -9.91
N GLY A 584 15.90 0.12 -9.86
CA GLY A 584 16.85 -0.72 -10.58
C GLY A 584 17.13 -0.29 -12.02
N TYR A 585 16.72 0.91 -12.45
CA TYR A 585 17.00 1.36 -13.82
C TYR A 585 18.48 1.79 -13.96
N GLN A 586 19.25 1.00 -14.71
CA GLN A 586 20.70 1.15 -14.82
C GLN A 586 21.13 2.49 -15.43
N ASP A 587 20.44 2.98 -16.46
CA ASP A 587 20.79 4.27 -17.07
C ASP A 587 20.59 5.43 -16.08
N ALA A 588 19.59 5.34 -15.20
CA ALA A 588 19.39 6.31 -14.14
C ALA A 588 20.50 6.24 -13.10
N GLN A 589 20.94 5.04 -12.71
CA GLN A 589 22.08 4.85 -11.80
C GLN A 589 23.37 5.45 -12.38
N TYR A 590 23.65 5.21 -13.67
CA TYR A 590 24.79 5.78 -14.37
C TYR A 590 24.72 7.32 -14.38
N LYS A 591 23.57 7.88 -14.75
CA LYS A 591 23.36 9.33 -14.78
C LYS A 591 23.48 9.98 -13.42
N LEU A 592 22.91 9.36 -12.39
CA LEU A 592 23.02 9.82 -11.00
C LEU A 592 24.48 9.85 -10.54
N ASN A 593 25.23 8.78 -10.80
CA ASN A 593 26.65 8.69 -10.46
C ASN A 593 27.49 9.74 -11.21
N ALA A 594 27.19 9.99 -12.49
CA ALA A 594 27.88 11.00 -13.27
C ALA A 594 27.61 12.43 -12.75
N LEU A 595 26.35 12.75 -12.41
CA LEU A 595 25.97 14.06 -11.88
C LEU A 595 26.54 14.31 -10.48
N ASN A 596 26.56 13.29 -9.61
CA ASN A 596 27.16 13.42 -8.28
C ASN A 596 28.68 13.69 -8.34
N LYS A 597 29.37 13.22 -9.38
CA LYS A 597 30.80 13.52 -9.60
C LYS A 597 31.09 14.92 -10.13
N LEU A 598 30.08 15.65 -10.60
CA LEU A 598 30.23 17.02 -11.11
C LEU A 598 29.93 18.07 -10.03
N ILE A 599 29.38 17.66 -8.89
CA ILE A 599 28.95 18.51 -7.77
C ILE A 599 29.94 18.43 -6.59
N HIS A 600 30.92 17.53 -6.68
CA HIS A 600 32.09 17.41 -5.81
C HIS A 600 33.35 17.71 -6.62
#